data_AF-A0AAW1XHW9-F1
#
_entry.id   AF-A0AAW1XHW9-F1
#
_cell.length_a   1.000
_cell.length_b   1.000
_cell.length_c   1.000
_cell.angle_alpha   90.00
_cell.angle_beta   90.00
_cell.angle_gamma   90.00
#
_symmetry.space_group_name_H-M   'P 1'
#
loop_
_entity.id
_entity.type
_entity.pdbx_description
1 polymer ?
#
loop_
_entity_poly.entity_id
_entity_poly.type
_entity_poly.pdbx_seq_one_letter_code
_entity_poly.pdbx_strand_id
1 'polypeptide(L)'
;MMKPEASVYSHFTKCFQNTCISKPVSHKSSNSDKESDDAKTTPHVPSDLYKTTATVPRKPGGWKAMPFILGNDTFERLATFGLLANFMVYLTRELHLNQVSASNIIYIWSGLSNFAPLLGAFVSDACVGRFRTIAFGSFSLLLGMATLTITAWLPKLHPPPCSSDQLKLGQCLPPNKAQLGFLILGLGFLTIGAGGIRSCSIPFGVDQFDPNTDEGKKGIKSFFNWYYATFTVVLLITSTLVVYIQDKISWSLGFGIPTLLMCGSIVLLFIGARIYVHAKPQGSMFTYIAQVFVAAHKKRQLKLLDDKETDRSQFYDPPVKDLLVQKLPLTNQVRFLNKAAIILDNDLKPDGSRVNKWRLCSVQQVEELKCVIKTMPIWASAIVSFTAMTQQGTFTVSQALRLNRHLGQKFEIPAGSLIVFSLITIGIFLPIYDRVLVPALRKITKDEGGITILQRIGIGIVFLSPGNGRSRFH
;
A
#
# COMPACT_ATOMS: atom_id res chain seq x y z
N MET A 1 6.95 -20.53 10.80
CA MET A 1 8.05 -19.62 11.19
C MET A 1 8.05 -18.34 10.34
N MET A 2 6.90 -17.88 9.87
CA MET A 2 6.66 -16.54 9.34
C MET A 2 5.35 -16.08 9.98
N LYS A 3 5.46 -15.21 10.99
CA LYS A 3 4.38 -14.40 11.55
C LYS A 3 4.66 -12.88 11.50
N PRO A 4 5.79 -12.31 10.99
CA PRO A 4 6.21 -11.00 11.47
C PRO A 4 5.69 -9.83 10.61
N GLU A 5 5.33 -10.03 9.34
CA GLU A 5 4.88 -8.94 8.46
C GLU A 5 3.35 -8.79 8.39
N ALA A 6 2.61 -9.88 8.63
CA ALA A 6 1.22 -9.78 9.09
C ALA A 6 1.13 -9.00 10.42
N SER A 7 2.20 -9.00 11.22
CA SER A 7 2.33 -8.15 12.40
C SER A 7 2.47 -6.69 11.99
N VAL A 8 3.20 -6.31 10.93
CA VAL A 8 3.34 -4.90 10.51
C VAL A 8 2.01 -4.31 10.03
N TYR A 9 1.22 -5.05 9.25
CA TYR A 9 -0.14 -4.62 8.86
C TYR A 9 -1.10 -4.63 10.06
N SER A 10 -1.09 -5.68 10.88
CA SER A 10 -1.82 -5.74 12.15
C SER A 10 -1.39 -4.64 13.13
N HIS A 11 -0.13 -4.20 13.08
CA HIS A 11 0.44 -3.14 13.91
C HIS A 11 0.04 -1.77 13.39
N PHE A 12 -0.11 -1.57 12.09
CA PHE A 12 -0.71 -0.35 11.55
C PHE A 12 -2.18 -0.24 11.99
N THR A 13 -2.94 -1.35 11.98
CA THR A 13 -4.30 -1.41 12.51
C THR A 13 -4.34 -1.22 14.04
N LYS A 14 -3.39 -1.78 14.80
CA LYS A 14 -3.25 -1.55 16.25
C LYS A 14 -2.80 -0.13 16.59
N CYS A 15 -1.95 0.49 15.77
CA CYS A 15 -1.57 1.89 15.91
C CYS A 15 -2.79 2.79 15.65
N PHE A 16 -3.56 2.49 14.60
CA PHE A 16 -4.85 3.12 14.34
C PHE A 16 -5.82 2.95 15.53
N GLN A 17 -5.94 1.75 16.11
CA GLN A 17 -6.74 1.51 17.32
C GLN A 17 -6.25 2.29 18.54
N ASN A 18 -4.94 2.33 18.82
CA ASN A 18 -4.38 3.01 19.99
C ASN A 18 -4.40 4.54 19.88
N THR A 19 -4.36 5.11 18.67
CA THR A 19 -4.49 6.56 18.45
C THR A 19 -5.95 7.03 18.47
N CYS A 20 -6.90 6.11 18.22
CA CYS A 20 -8.34 6.41 18.19
C CYS A 20 -9.07 6.13 19.50
N ILE A 21 -8.63 5.14 20.28
CA ILE A 21 -9.26 4.77 21.55
C ILE A 21 -8.55 5.52 22.69
N SER A 22 -9.15 6.61 23.18
CA SER A 22 -8.76 7.18 24.47
C SER A 22 -9.05 6.17 25.59
N LYS A 23 -8.09 5.95 26.50
CA LYS A 23 -8.23 5.06 27.67
C LYS A 23 -9.61 5.27 28.35
N PRO A 24 -10.36 4.21 28.68
CA PRO A 24 -11.61 4.38 29.41
C PRO A 24 -11.32 5.02 30.77
N VAL A 25 -12.06 6.09 31.08
CA VAL A 25 -12.11 6.68 32.41
C VAL A 25 -12.73 5.63 33.32
N SER A 26 -11.96 5.17 34.31
CA SER A 26 -12.42 4.29 35.38
C SER A 26 -13.51 4.99 36.19
N HIS A 27 -14.77 4.63 35.99
CA HIS A 27 -15.82 4.91 36.97
C HIS A 27 -16.10 3.67 37.81
N LYS A 28 -15.88 3.83 39.12
CA LYS A 28 -16.17 2.87 40.18
C LYS A 28 -17.62 2.43 40.09
N SER A 29 -17.84 1.12 40.02
CA SER A 29 -19.12 0.49 40.28
C SER A 29 -19.47 0.69 41.76
N SER A 30 -20.63 1.27 42.03
CA SER A 30 -21.33 1.15 43.31
C SER A 30 -22.62 0.38 43.07
N ASN A 31 -22.73 -0.76 43.75
CA ASN A 31 -23.90 -1.61 43.83
C ASN A 31 -25.16 -0.85 44.23
N SER A 32 -26.29 -1.22 43.63
CA SER A 32 -27.55 -1.38 44.36
C SER A 32 -28.49 -2.24 43.52
N ASP A 33 -28.62 -3.49 43.94
CA ASP A 33 -29.69 -4.41 43.54
C ASP A 33 -31.05 -3.84 43.95
N LYS A 34 -32.02 -3.82 43.03
CA LYS A 34 -33.45 -4.06 43.33
C LYS A 34 -34.15 -4.67 42.11
N GLU A 35 -34.58 -5.88 42.34
CA GLU A 35 -35.47 -6.73 41.56
C GLU A 35 -36.92 -6.23 41.73
N SER A 36 -37.69 -6.12 40.65
CA SER A 36 -39.15 -6.14 40.69
C SER A 36 -39.72 -6.37 39.29
N ASP A 37 -40.38 -7.52 39.13
CA ASP A 37 -41.27 -7.89 38.04
C ASP A 37 -42.40 -6.86 37.85
N ASP A 38 -42.75 -6.56 36.60
CA ASP A 38 -44.15 -6.42 36.21
C ASP A 38 -44.33 -6.44 34.68
N ALA A 39 -45.21 -7.33 34.24
CA ALA A 39 -45.59 -7.56 32.86
C ALA A 39 -46.57 -6.49 32.33
N LYS A 40 -46.36 -6.01 31.10
CA LYS A 40 -47.42 -5.38 30.29
C LYS A 40 -47.17 -5.49 28.78
N THR A 41 -47.87 -6.47 28.20
CA THR A 41 -48.54 -6.53 26.90
C THR A 41 -48.12 -5.54 25.81
N THR A 42 -47.43 -6.04 24.77
CA THR A 42 -47.36 -5.42 23.44
C THR A 42 -48.11 -6.27 22.40
N PRO A 43 -48.88 -5.69 21.46
CA PRO A 43 -49.66 -6.46 20.49
C PRO A 43 -48.78 -7.08 19.40
N HIS A 44 -49.04 -8.36 19.12
CA HIS A 44 -48.57 -9.09 17.94
C HIS A 44 -48.96 -8.36 16.63
N VAL A 45 -47.99 -8.15 15.75
CA VAL A 45 -48.20 -7.80 14.32
C VAL A 45 -47.46 -8.85 13.47
N PRO A 46 -48.04 -9.36 12.36
CA PRO A 46 -47.70 -10.67 11.79
C PRO A 46 -46.34 -10.73 11.09
N SER A 47 -45.71 -11.89 11.15
CA SER A 47 -44.32 -12.19 10.78
C SER A 47 -44.04 -12.43 9.29
N ASP A 48 -44.91 -11.98 8.38
CA ASP A 48 -44.86 -12.39 6.96
C ASP A 48 -44.63 -11.24 5.97
N LEU A 49 -43.47 -10.54 6.06
CA LEU A 49 -43.00 -9.74 4.91
C LEU A 49 -41.51 -9.36 4.93
N TYR A 50 -40.60 -10.31 5.20
CA TYR A 50 -39.17 -10.13 4.87
C TYR A 50 -38.58 -11.42 4.29
N LYS A 51 -39.13 -11.89 3.16
CA LYS A 51 -38.32 -12.64 2.19
C LYS A 51 -37.45 -11.64 1.44
N THR A 52 -36.46 -11.06 2.11
CA THR A 52 -35.30 -10.54 1.40
C THR A 52 -34.70 -11.75 0.70
N THR A 53 -34.66 -11.69 -0.62
CA THR A 53 -33.95 -12.64 -1.49
C THR A 53 -32.52 -12.76 -0.98
N ALA A 54 -32.27 -13.77 -0.14
CA ALA A 54 -30.95 -14.13 0.31
C ALA A 54 -30.20 -14.56 -0.95
N THR A 55 -29.39 -13.65 -1.50
CA THR A 55 -28.47 -13.99 -2.59
C THR A 55 -27.58 -15.11 -2.07
N VAL A 56 -27.71 -16.30 -2.66
CA VAL A 56 -26.88 -17.47 -2.36
C VAL A 56 -25.41 -17.02 -2.26
N PRO A 57 -24.77 -17.13 -1.08
CA PRO A 57 -23.36 -16.77 -0.95
C PRO A 57 -22.56 -17.68 -1.88
N ARG A 58 -21.93 -17.09 -2.92
CA ARG A 58 -21.05 -17.84 -3.81
C ARG A 58 -19.91 -18.42 -2.97
N LYS A 59 -19.63 -19.71 -3.13
CA LYS A 59 -18.53 -20.39 -2.44
C LYS A 59 -17.22 -19.62 -2.67
N PRO A 60 -16.44 -19.33 -1.61
CA PRO A 60 -15.14 -18.67 -1.74
C PRO A 60 -14.23 -19.48 -2.67
N GLY A 61 -13.48 -18.78 -3.54
CA GLY A 61 -12.52 -19.41 -4.47
C GLY A 61 -11.38 -20.12 -3.73
N GLY A 62 -11.05 -19.62 -2.54
CA GLY A 62 -10.16 -20.23 -1.56
C GLY A 62 -8.82 -20.66 -2.17
N TRP A 63 -8.35 -21.83 -1.74
CA TRP A 63 -7.07 -22.39 -2.18
C TRP A 63 -6.99 -22.73 -3.68
N LYS A 64 -8.12 -22.79 -4.40
CA LYS A 64 -8.10 -23.02 -5.87
C LYS A 64 -7.70 -21.78 -6.65
N ALA A 65 -8.06 -20.59 -6.17
CA ALA A 65 -7.67 -19.32 -6.77
C ALA A 65 -6.22 -18.91 -6.41
N MET A 66 -5.74 -19.38 -5.26
CA MET A 66 -4.46 -18.99 -4.66
C MET A 66 -3.24 -19.09 -5.60
N PRO A 67 -3.00 -20.21 -6.33
CA PRO A 67 -1.80 -20.33 -7.16
C PRO A 67 -1.78 -19.34 -8.33
N PHE A 68 -2.96 -19.03 -8.90
CA PHE A 68 -3.06 -18.09 -10.01
C PHE A 68 -2.85 -16.64 -9.56
N ILE A 69 -3.41 -16.26 -8.42
CA ILE A 69 -3.24 -14.90 -7.86
C ILE A 69 -1.81 -14.69 -7.41
N LEU A 70 -1.27 -15.61 -6.62
CA LEU A 70 0.10 -15.52 -6.11
C LEU A 70 1.12 -15.62 -7.25
N GLY A 71 0.90 -16.50 -8.22
CA GLY A 71 1.72 -16.64 -9.41
C GLY A 71 1.73 -15.37 -10.25
N ASN A 72 0.55 -14.81 -10.55
CA ASN A 72 0.44 -13.51 -11.22
C ASN A 72 1.19 -12.41 -10.46
N ASP A 73 0.93 -12.21 -9.17
CA ASP A 73 1.62 -11.16 -8.41
C ASP A 73 3.14 -11.39 -8.35
N THR A 74 3.60 -12.64 -8.27
CA THR A 74 5.03 -12.97 -8.26
C THR A 74 5.70 -12.65 -9.61
N PHE A 75 5.10 -13.04 -10.73
CA PHE A 75 5.64 -12.76 -12.06
C PHE A 75 5.59 -11.26 -12.39
N GLU A 76 4.50 -10.58 -12.05
CA GLU A 76 4.39 -9.13 -12.19
C GLU A 76 5.50 -8.41 -11.42
N ARG A 77 5.71 -8.77 -10.15
CA ARG A 77 6.77 -8.15 -9.34
C ARG A 77 8.16 -8.44 -9.87
N LEU A 78 8.42 -9.67 -10.30
CA LEU A 78 9.67 -10.06 -10.94
C LEU A 78 9.91 -9.21 -12.20
N ALA A 79 8.87 -9.00 -13.01
CA ALA A 79 8.96 -8.18 -14.20
C ALA A 79 9.23 -6.70 -13.85
N THR A 80 8.40 -6.10 -13.01
CA THR A 80 8.51 -4.68 -12.64
C THR A 80 9.81 -4.38 -11.92
N PHE A 81 10.17 -5.14 -10.88
CA PHE A 81 11.43 -4.92 -10.17
C PHE A 81 12.64 -5.30 -11.03
N GLY A 82 12.54 -6.34 -11.84
CA GLY A 82 13.61 -6.75 -12.75
C GLY A 82 13.95 -5.64 -13.74
N LEU A 83 12.96 -5.11 -14.45
CA LEU A 83 13.10 -3.99 -15.38
C LEU A 83 13.76 -2.76 -14.72
N LEU A 84 13.38 -2.47 -13.47
CA LEU A 84 13.82 -1.25 -12.78
C LEU A 84 15.09 -1.42 -11.95
N ALA A 85 15.55 -2.64 -11.71
CA ALA A 85 16.63 -2.95 -10.76
C ALA A 85 17.94 -2.21 -11.09
N ASN A 86 18.28 -2.09 -12.38
CA ASN A 86 19.49 -1.39 -12.84
C ASN A 86 19.17 -0.14 -13.69
N PHE A 87 17.97 0.42 -13.55
CA PHE A 87 17.50 1.48 -14.46
C PHE A 87 18.34 2.76 -14.40
N MET A 88 18.93 3.08 -13.24
CA MET A 88 19.87 4.19 -13.11
C MET A 88 21.10 4.05 -14.04
N VAL A 89 21.62 2.82 -14.14
CA VAL A 89 22.76 2.52 -15.01
C VAL A 89 22.33 2.56 -16.48
N TYR A 90 21.12 2.13 -16.81
CA TYR A 90 20.56 2.26 -18.16
C TYR A 90 20.49 3.73 -18.60
N LEU A 91 19.91 4.61 -17.78
CA LEU A 91 19.76 6.04 -18.12
C LEU A 91 21.12 6.73 -18.34
N THR A 92 22.13 6.35 -17.56
CA THR A 92 23.46 6.99 -17.61
C THR A 92 24.36 6.40 -18.68
N ARG A 93 24.36 5.08 -18.88
CA ARG A 93 25.24 4.40 -19.84
C ARG A 93 24.65 4.32 -21.24
N GLU A 94 23.36 3.98 -21.38
CA GLU A 94 22.74 3.77 -22.69
C GLU A 94 22.10 5.04 -23.25
N LEU A 95 21.50 5.87 -22.39
CA LEU A 95 20.90 7.15 -22.80
C LEU A 95 21.80 8.35 -22.58
N HIS A 96 23.04 8.15 -22.10
CA HIS A 96 24.03 9.20 -21.84
C HIS A 96 23.49 10.38 -21.01
N LEU A 97 22.51 10.14 -20.13
CA LEU A 97 21.99 11.19 -19.27
C LEU A 97 22.96 11.48 -18.14
N ASN A 98 23.11 12.77 -17.83
CA ASN A 98 23.81 13.17 -16.62
C ASN A 98 23.13 12.56 -15.39
N GLN A 99 23.95 12.20 -14.41
CA GLN A 99 23.52 11.61 -13.13
C GLN A 99 22.33 12.36 -12.50
N VAL A 100 22.38 13.70 -12.50
CA VAL A 100 21.34 14.55 -11.91
C VAL A 100 20.02 14.42 -12.68
N SER A 101 20.07 14.51 -14.02
CA SER A 101 18.89 14.38 -14.87
C SER A 101 18.24 12.99 -14.77
N ALA A 102 19.06 11.94 -14.77
CA ALA A 102 18.59 10.56 -14.60
C ALA A 102 17.93 10.35 -13.22
N SER A 103 18.55 10.86 -12.15
CA SER A 103 17.98 10.80 -10.80
C SER A 103 16.64 11.52 -10.72
N ASN A 104 16.53 12.71 -11.34
CA ASN A 104 15.28 13.47 -11.37
C ASN A 104 14.16 12.71 -12.09
N ILE A 105 14.44 12.08 -13.23
CA ILE A 105 13.45 11.25 -13.94
C ILE A 105 12.96 10.10 -13.05
N ILE A 106 13.88 9.37 -12.39
CA ILE A 106 13.55 8.26 -11.51
C ILE A 106 12.71 8.73 -10.32
N TYR A 107 13.08 9.84 -9.67
CA TYR A 107 12.36 10.35 -8.50
C TYR A 107 10.98 10.89 -8.85
N ILE A 108 10.83 11.63 -9.96
CA ILE A 108 9.52 12.10 -10.43
C ILE A 108 8.62 10.91 -10.76
N TRP A 109 9.14 9.94 -11.52
CA TRP A 109 8.39 8.73 -11.86
C TRP A 109 8.01 7.91 -10.62
N SER A 110 8.94 7.72 -9.69
CA SER A 110 8.70 6.99 -8.44
C SER A 110 7.65 7.71 -7.59
N GLY A 111 7.71 9.04 -7.49
CA GLY A 111 6.70 9.85 -6.82
C GLY A 111 5.32 9.62 -7.43
N LEU A 112 5.17 9.82 -8.74
CA LEU A 112 3.92 9.59 -9.46
C LEU A 112 3.39 8.16 -9.27
N SER A 113 4.27 7.15 -9.36
CA SER A 113 3.94 5.74 -9.20
C SER A 113 3.50 5.36 -7.78
N ASN A 114 3.94 6.09 -6.76
CA ASN A 114 3.49 5.88 -5.38
C ASN A 114 2.16 6.59 -5.07
N PHE A 115 1.80 7.65 -5.82
CA PHE A 115 0.48 8.28 -5.73
C PHE A 115 -0.59 7.58 -6.58
N ALA A 116 -0.20 6.96 -7.70
CA ALA A 116 -1.12 6.28 -8.62
C ALA A 116 -2.05 5.23 -7.96
N PRO A 117 -1.64 4.45 -6.94
CA PRO A 117 -2.52 3.52 -6.24
C PRO A 117 -3.73 4.18 -5.57
N LEU A 118 -3.65 5.44 -5.17
CA LEU A 118 -4.81 6.15 -4.60
C LEU A 118 -5.92 6.32 -5.65
N LEU A 119 -5.54 6.70 -6.87
CA LEU A 119 -6.46 6.78 -8.01
C LEU A 119 -6.96 5.40 -8.43
N GLY A 120 -6.06 4.40 -8.48
CA GLY A 120 -6.42 3.01 -8.79
C GLY A 120 -7.45 2.44 -7.81
N ALA A 121 -7.25 2.67 -6.51
CA ALA A 121 -8.18 2.27 -5.46
C ALA A 121 -9.55 2.94 -5.66
N PHE A 122 -9.57 4.26 -5.86
CA PHE A 122 -10.80 5.00 -6.14
C PHE A 122 -11.58 4.43 -7.34
N VAL A 123 -10.91 4.21 -8.47
CA VAL A 123 -11.53 3.65 -9.69
C VAL A 123 -12.05 2.22 -9.45
N SER A 124 -11.30 1.40 -8.72
CA SER A 124 -11.69 0.02 -8.42
C SER A 124 -12.91 -0.07 -7.51
N ASP A 125 -12.97 0.76 -6.47
CA ASP A 125 -14.01 0.70 -5.44
C ASP A 125 -15.27 1.47 -5.83
N ALA A 126 -15.15 2.48 -6.70
CA ALA A 126 -16.28 3.30 -7.15
C ALA A 126 -16.93 2.83 -8.46
N CYS A 127 -16.14 2.34 -9.43
CA CYS A 127 -16.61 2.20 -10.81
C CYS A 127 -16.50 0.77 -11.36
N VAL A 128 -15.29 0.20 -11.35
CA VAL A 128 -14.94 -0.90 -12.27
C VAL A 128 -14.79 -2.26 -11.57
N GLY A 129 -14.53 -2.28 -10.26
CA GLY A 129 -14.24 -3.48 -9.48
C GLY A 129 -12.76 -3.90 -9.55
N ARG A 130 -12.28 -4.54 -8.48
CA ARG A 130 -10.86 -4.87 -8.26
C ARG A 130 -10.23 -5.68 -9.40
N PHE A 131 -10.88 -6.77 -9.85
CA PHE A 131 -10.34 -7.64 -10.91
C PHE A 131 -10.13 -6.89 -12.23
N ARG A 132 -11.11 -6.09 -12.66
CA ARG A 132 -11.02 -5.34 -13.92
C ARG A 132 -9.97 -4.23 -13.84
N THR A 133 -9.81 -3.58 -12.68
CA THR A 133 -8.73 -2.61 -12.45
C THR A 133 -7.35 -3.27 -12.51
N ILE A 134 -7.19 -4.47 -11.92
CA ILE A 134 -5.94 -5.24 -12.03
C ILE A 134 -5.66 -5.62 -13.49
N ALA A 135 -6.66 -6.11 -14.22
CA ALA A 135 -6.50 -6.49 -15.62
C ALA A 135 -6.08 -5.29 -16.50
N PHE A 136 -6.77 -4.15 -16.38
CA PHE A 136 -6.40 -2.92 -17.08
C PHE A 136 -5.00 -2.44 -16.70
N GLY A 137 -4.68 -2.44 -15.40
CA GLY A 137 -3.34 -2.10 -14.91
C GLY A 137 -2.27 -3.02 -15.47
N SER A 138 -2.55 -4.32 -15.59
CA SER A 138 -1.62 -5.31 -16.12
C SER A 138 -1.30 -5.08 -17.60
N PHE A 139 -2.30 -4.77 -18.43
CA PHE A 139 -2.07 -4.42 -19.83
C PHE A 139 -1.31 -3.09 -19.98
N SER A 140 -1.65 -2.07 -19.18
CA SER A 140 -0.90 -0.81 -19.17
C SER A 140 0.56 -1.02 -18.76
N LEU A 141 0.80 -1.84 -17.74
CA LEU A 141 2.15 -2.17 -17.28
C LEU A 141 2.94 -2.91 -18.37
N LEU A 142 2.31 -3.87 -19.06
CA LEU A 142 2.93 -4.57 -20.19
C LEU A 142 3.29 -3.59 -21.31
N LEU A 143 2.40 -2.65 -21.67
CA LEU A 143 2.68 -1.65 -22.68
C LEU A 143 3.85 -0.74 -22.28
N GLY A 144 3.94 -0.35 -21.01
CA GLY A 144 5.07 0.41 -20.49
C GLY A 144 6.39 -0.37 -20.59
N MET A 145 6.39 -1.64 -20.22
CA MET A 145 7.59 -2.49 -20.30
C MET A 145 7.99 -2.82 -21.73
N ALA A 146 7.03 -3.06 -22.62
CA ALA A 146 7.28 -3.22 -24.05
C ALA A 146 7.90 -1.94 -24.63
N THR A 147 7.39 -0.77 -24.25
CA THR A 147 7.96 0.53 -24.67
C THR A 147 9.41 0.67 -24.23
N LEU A 148 9.75 0.37 -22.97
CA LEU A 148 11.14 0.42 -22.49
C LEU A 148 12.04 -0.69 -23.08
N THR A 149 11.49 -1.85 -23.39
CA THR A 149 12.25 -2.90 -24.09
C THR A 149 12.59 -2.46 -25.51
N ILE A 150 11.64 -1.82 -26.19
CA ILE A 150 11.83 -1.25 -27.52
C ILE A 150 12.92 -0.16 -27.51
N THR A 151 13.03 0.68 -26.47
CA THR A 151 14.14 1.66 -26.39
C THR A 151 15.51 1.01 -26.32
N ALA A 152 15.62 -0.16 -25.69
CA ALA A 152 16.87 -0.91 -25.62
C ALA A 152 17.13 -1.82 -26.83
N TRP A 153 16.13 -2.07 -27.67
CA TRP A 153 16.26 -2.98 -28.82
C TRP A 153 16.43 -2.24 -30.16
N LEU A 154 15.78 -1.09 -30.33
CA LEU A 154 15.79 -0.33 -31.58
C LEU A 154 16.90 0.75 -31.56
N PRO A 155 17.92 0.67 -32.44
CA PRO A 155 19.04 1.61 -32.47
C PRO A 155 18.67 3.08 -32.69
N LYS A 156 17.49 3.33 -33.27
CA LYS A 156 16.98 4.69 -33.49
C LYS A 156 16.44 5.36 -32.21
N LEU A 157 16.13 4.57 -31.18
CA LEU A 157 15.48 5.04 -29.96
C LEU A 157 16.44 5.26 -28.79
N HIS A 158 17.74 5.03 -28.99
CA HIS A 158 18.81 5.38 -28.07
C HIS A 158 19.97 6.05 -28.84
N PRO A 159 20.80 6.88 -28.19
CA PRO A 159 21.93 7.55 -28.84
C PRO A 159 22.98 6.53 -29.35
N PRO A 160 23.83 6.92 -30.31
CA PRO A 160 24.87 6.04 -30.85
C PRO A 160 25.85 5.59 -29.75
N PRO A 161 26.41 4.37 -29.85
CA PRO A 161 27.27 3.81 -28.81
C PRO A 161 28.49 4.72 -28.55
N CYS A 162 28.76 4.98 -27.27
CA CYS A 162 29.87 5.80 -26.82
C CYS A 162 30.92 4.95 -26.10
N SER A 163 32.21 5.26 -26.27
CA SER A 163 33.28 4.57 -25.54
C SER A 163 33.24 4.92 -24.04
N SER A 164 33.69 4.00 -23.18
CA SER A 164 33.69 4.21 -21.72
C SER A 164 34.52 5.42 -21.27
N ASP A 165 35.57 5.77 -22.03
CA ASP A 165 36.41 6.92 -21.74
C ASP A 165 35.74 8.23 -22.14
N GLN A 166 35.07 8.28 -23.30
CA GLN A 166 34.27 9.43 -23.73
C GLN A 166 33.08 9.69 -22.80
N LEU A 167 32.47 8.64 -22.24
CA LEU A 167 31.40 8.76 -21.26
C LEU A 167 31.90 9.41 -19.96
N LYS A 168 33.11 9.07 -19.50
CA LYS A 168 33.73 9.71 -18.33
C LYS A 168 34.12 11.17 -18.59
N LEU A 169 34.53 11.47 -19.82
CA LEU A 169 34.88 12.83 -20.27
C LEU A 169 33.66 13.70 -20.61
N GLY A 170 32.44 13.15 -20.59
CA GLY A 170 31.21 13.88 -20.89
C GLY A 170 31.07 14.28 -22.37
N GLN A 171 31.72 13.56 -23.29
CA GLN A 171 31.78 13.88 -24.72
C GLN A 171 30.74 13.13 -25.56
N CYS A 172 29.88 12.31 -24.94
CA CYS A 172 28.84 11.56 -25.65
C CYS A 172 27.67 12.48 -26.04
N LEU A 173 27.05 12.21 -27.20
CA LEU A 173 25.85 12.95 -27.61
C LEU A 173 24.68 12.64 -26.66
N PRO A 174 23.98 13.68 -26.17
CA PRO A 174 22.78 13.50 -25.35
C PRO A 174 21.62 12.94 -26.19
N PRO A 175 20.60 12.35 -25.54
CA PRO A 175 19.46 11.77 -26.24
C PRO A 175 18.58 12.86 -26.85
N ASN A 176 18.01 12.58 -28.01
CA ASN A 176 17.09 13.53 -28.65
C ASN A 176 15.76 13.62 -27.86
N LYS A 177 15.04 14.74 -27.99
CA LYS A 177 13.74 14.96 -27.34
C LYS A 177 12.71 13.86 -27.65
N ALA A 178 12.73 13.32 -28.86
CA ALA A 178 11.85 12.21 -29.25
C ALA A 178 12.18 10.90 -28.50
N GLN A 179 13.47 10.58 -28.35
CA GLN A 179 13.93 9.40 -27.61
C GLN A 179 13.55 9.51 -26.12
N LEU A 180 13.76 10.70 -25.54
CA LEU A 180 13.36 10.99 -24.16
C LEU A 180 11.83 10.97 -23.99
N GLY A 181 11.07 11.50 -24.96
CA GLY A 181 9.61 11.46 -24.94
C GLY A 181 9.06 10.03 -24.95
N PHE A 182 9.67 9.14 -25.75
CA PHE A 182 9.29 7.73 -25.80
C PHE A 182 9.61 6.99 -24.49
N LEU A 183 10.76 7.29 -23.86
CA LEU A 183 11.08 6.80 -22.52
C LEU A 183 10.02 7.23 -21.48
N ILE A 184 9.69 8.53 -21.45
CA ILE A 184 8.70 9.09 -20.51
C ILE A 184 7.32 8.49 -20.74
N LEU A 185 6.94 8.23 -22.00
CA LEU A 185 5.69 7.54 -22.34
C LEU A 185 5.65 6.13 -21.72
N GLY A 186 6.73 5.37 -21.83
CA GLY A 186 6.86 4.06 -21.19
C GLY A 186 6.71 4.15 -19.66
N LEU A 187 7.41 5.09 -19.02
CA LEU A 187 7.30 5.36 -17.59
C LEU A 187 5.88 5.77 -17.16
N GLY A 188 5.16 6.52 -18.00
CA GLY A 188 3.76 6.87 -17.81
C GLY A 188 2.84 5.64 -17.79
N PHE A 189 3.00 4.75 -18.75
CA PHE A 189 2.25 3.49 -18.79
C PHE A 189 2.56 2.57 -17.60
N LEU A 190 3.83 2.52 -17.15
CA LEU A 190 4.21 1.81 -15.92
C LEU A 190 3.51 2.42 -14.68
N THR A 191 3.40 3.74 -14.61
CA THR A 191 2.74 4.45 -13.51
C THR A 191 1.26 4.06 -13.41
N ILE A 192 0.56 4.07 -14.55
CA ILE A 192 -0.86 3.66 -14.64
C ILE A 192 -1.02 2.21 -14.21
N GLY A 193 -0.13 1.33 -14.71
CA GLY A 193 -0.15 -0.09 -14.38
C GLY A 193 0.08 -0.37 -12.89
N ALA A 194 1.11 0.24 -12.31
CA ALA A 194 1.41 0.15 -10.89
C ALA A 194 0.25 0.63 -10.02
N GLY A 195 -0.43 1.71 -10.43
CA GLY A 195 -1.60 2.24 -9.72
C GLY A 195 -2.76 1.24 -9.65
N GLY A 196 -3.09 0.60 -10.77
CA GLY A 196 -4.17 -0.39 -10.83
C GLY A 196 -3.85 -1.70 -10.08
N ILE A 197 -2.64 -2.22 -10.24
CA ILE A 197 -2.25 -3.52 -9.66
C ILE A 197 -2.03 -3.39 -8.16
N ARG A 198 -1.19 -2.44 -7.71
CA ARG A 198 -0.77 -2.36 -6.29
C ARG A 198 -1.91 -1.99 -5.34
N SER A 199 -2.90 -1.24 -5.82
CA SER A 199 -4.07 -0.87 -5.01
C SER A 199 -5.01 -2.06 -4.77
N CYS A 200 -5.05 -3.01 -5.69
CA CYS A 200 -6.09 -4.04 -5.73
C CYS A 200 -5.57 -5.46 -5.50
N SER A 201 -4.30 -5.77 -5.73
CA SER A 201 -3.80 -7.16 -5.75
C SER A 201 -3.91 -7.87 -4.40
N ILE A 202 -3.49 -7.23 -3.32
CA ILE A 202 -3.58 -7.80 -1.95
C ILE A 202 -5.05 -7.95 -1.52
N PRO A 203 -5.90 -6.90 -1.59
CA PRO A 203 -7.32 -7.05 -1.26
C PRO A 203 -8.00 -8.14 -2.09
N PHE A 204 -7.70 -8.23 -3.39
CA PHE A 204 -8.26 -9.25 -4.27
C PHE A 204 -7.86 -10.68 -3.87
N GLY A 205 -6.62 -10.89 -3.41
CA GLY A 205 -6.17 -12.17 -2.86
C GLY A 205 -6.87 -12.52 -1.55
N VAL A 206 -7.07 -11.54 -0.67
CA VAL A 206 -7.78 -11.72 0.61
C VAL A 206 -9.26 -12.03 0.39
N ASP A 207 -9.90 -11.38 -0.59
CA ASP A 207 -11.32 -11.59 -0.95
C ASP A 207 -11.64 -13.05 -1.36
N GLN A 208 -10.62 -13.85 -1.67
CA GLN A 208 -10.82 -15.26 -2.01
C GLN A 208 -11.12 -16.15 -0.79
N PHE A 209 -10.89 -15.65 0.42
CA PHE A 209 -11.11 -16.38 1.67
C PHE A 209 -12.23 -15.74 2.47
N ASP A 210 -13.07 -16.56 3.11
CA ASP A 210 -14.15 -16.06 3.96
C ASP A 210 -13.63 -15.73 5.38
N PRO A 211 -13.59 -14.44 5.78
CA PRO A 211 -13.07 -14.04 7.09
C PRO A 211 -13.93 -14.51 8.26
N ASN A 212 -15.18 -14.93 8.02
CA ASN A 212 -16.08 -15.41 9.07
C ASN A 212 -15.78 -16.85 9.49
N THR A 213 -15.01 -17.58 8.68
CA THR A 213 -14.63 -18.97 8.96
C THR A 213 -13.20 -19.05 9.51
N ASP A 214 -12.97 -19.98 10.44
CA ASP A 214 -11.62 -20.19 10.98
C ASP A 214 -10.65 -20.72 9.91
N GLU A 215 -11.15 -21.48 8.94
CA GLU A 215 -10.39 -21.91 7.76
C GLU A 215 -9.96 -20.73 6.89
N GLY A 216 -10.87 -19.79 6.60
CA GLY A 216 -10.55 -18.59 5.83
C GLY A 216 -9.57 -17.67 6.55
N LYS A 217 -9.70 -17.47 7.87
CA LYS A 217 -8.72 -16.72 8.68
C LYS A 217 -7.31 -17.36 8.61
N LYS A 218 -7.22 -18.69 8.66
CA LYS A 218 -5.95 -19.42 8.49
C LYS A 218 -5.42 -19.27 7.06
N GLY A 219 -6.29 -19.33 6.06
CA GLY A 219 -5.98 -19.11 4.64
C GLY A 219 -5.36 -17.73 4.39
N ILE A 220 -5.97 -16.66 4.91
CA ILE A 220 -5.46 -15.29 4.80
C ILE A 220 -4.07 -15.15 5.43
N LYS A 221 -3.85 -15.72 6.63
CA LYS A 221 -2.52 -15.70 7.28
C LYS A 221 -1.48 -16.42 6.42
N SER A 222 -1.83 -17.57 5.84
CA SER A 222 -0.94 -18.30 4.97
C SER A 222 -0.69 -17.58 3.64
N PHE A 223 -1.69 -16.85 3.12
CA PHE A 223 -1.55 -16.01 1.93
C PHE A 223 -0.45 -14.98 2.14
N PHE A 224 -0.50 -14.23 3.23
CA PHE A 224 0.53 -13.24 3.54
C PHE A 224 1.91 -13.88 3.67
N ASN A 225 2.02 -15.03 4.35
CA ASN A 225 3.31 -15.71 4.48
C ASN A 225 3.91 -16.11 3.13
N TRP A 226 3.12 -16.69 2.24
CA TRP A 226 3.58 -17.05 0.89
C TRP A 226 3.89 -15.82 0.04
N TYR A 227 3.04 -14.79 0.10
CA TYR A 227 3.24 -13.53 -0.60
C TYR A 227 4.59 -12.88 -0.22
N TYR A 228 4.90 -12.80 1.08
CA TYR A 228 6.17 -12.24 1.52
C TYR A 228 7.36 -13.14 1.17
N ALA A 229 7.19 -14.47 1.26
CA ALA A 229 8.24 -15.40 0.86
C ALA A 229 8.58 -15.27 -0.64
N THR A 230 7.58 -15.24 -1.53
CA THR A 230 7.80 -15.06 -2.96
C THR A 230 8.36 -13.67 -3.26
N PHE A 231 7.91 -12.63 -2.56
CA PHE A 231 8.45 -11.28 -2.68
C PHE A 231 9.95 -11.23 -2.36
N THR A 232 10.40 -11.86 -1.27
CA THR A 232 11.83 -11.92 -0.92
C THR A 232 12.64 -12.65 -1.98
N VAL A 233 12.16 -13.79 -2.48
CA VAL A 233 12.85 -14.54 -3.55
C VAL A 233 12.94 -13.71 -4.82
N VAL A 234 11.87 -13.02 -5.20
CA VAL A 234 11.86 -12.10 -6.35
C VAL A 234 12.92 -11.03 -6.20
N LEU A 235 13.00 -10.36 -5.04
CA LEU A 235 14.01 -9.31 -4.81
C LEU A 235 15.44 -9.85 -4.93
N LEU A 236 15.71 -11.06 -4.44
CA LEU A 236 17.04 -11.69 -4.59
C LEU A 236 17.36 -11.98 -6.05
N ILE A 237 16.42 -12.56 -6.81
CA ILE A 237 16.63 -12.89 -8.23
C ILE A 237 16.81 -11.62 -9.06
N THR A 238 15.99 -10.58 -8.85
CA THR A 238 16.08 -9.35 -9.63
C THR A 238 17.38 -8.60 -9.35
N SER A 239 17.75 -8.46 -8.08
CA SER A 239 18.97 -7.76 -7.67
C SER A 239 20.27 -8.49 -8.02
N THR A 240 20.23 -9.79 -8.33
CA THR A 240 21.40 -10.59 -8.73
C THR A 240 21.37 -10.96 -10.21
N LEU A 241 20.54 -11.93 -10.58
CA LEU A 241 20.48 -12.52 -11.91
C LEU A 241 20.02 -11.52 -12.97
N VAL A 242 18.93 -10.79 -12.73
CA VAL A 242 18.40 -9.85 -13.73
C VAL A 242 19.34 -8.66 -13.93
N VAL A 243 19.88 -8.11 -12.83
CA VAL A 243 20.90 -7.05 -12.91
C VAL A 243 22.16 -7.54 -13.65
N TYR A 244 22.60 -8.79 -13.43
CA TYR A 244 23.73 -9.36 -14.16
C TYR A 244 23.46 -9.46 -15.66
N ILE A 245 22.27 -9.93 -16.07
CA ILE A 245 21.85 -9.97 -17.48
C ILE A 245 21.87 -8.56 -18.08
N GLN A 246 21.34 -7.57 -17.35
CA GLN A 246 21.28 -6.17 -17.78
C GLN A 246 22.66 -5.53 -17.93
N ASP A 247 23.57 -5.73 -16.97
CA ASP A 247 24.86 -5.05 -16.93
C ASP A 247 25.97 -5.74 -17.76
N LYS A 248 25.91 -7.08 -17.90
CA LYS A 248 27.00 -7.88 -18.50
C LYS A 248 26.64 -8.59 -19.79
N ILE A 249 25.35 -8.89 -20.05
CA ILE A 249 24.92 -9.62 -21.24
C ILE A 249 24.33 -8.67 -22.28
N SER A 250 23.15 -8.11 -22.02
CA SER A 250 22.56 -7.06 -22.86
C SER A 250 21.33 -6.43 -22.21
N TRP A 251 21.13 -5.14 -22.47
CA TRP A 251 19.93 -4.42 -22.04
C TRP A 251 18.66 -4.90 -22.72
N SER A 252 18.72 -5.27 -24.00
CA SER A 252 17.56 -5.76 -24.73
C SER A 252 17.02 -7.07 -24.13
N LEU A 253 17.88 -8.01 -23.74
CA LEU A 253 17.47 -9.22 -23.00
C LEU A 253 17.06 -8.88 -21.56
N GLY A 254 17.81 -7.98 -20.92
CA GLY A 254 17.56 -7.53 -19.56
C GLY A 254 16.21 -6.85 -19.34
N PHE A 255 15.61 -6.25 -20.37
CA PHE A 255 14.23 -5.74 -20.35
C PHE A 255 13.23 -6.68 -21.03
N GLY A 256 13.65 -7.42 -22.07
CA GLY A 256 12.80 -8.35 -22.79
C GLY A 256 12.33 -9.53 -21.95
N ILE A 257 13.20 -10.14 -21.15
CA ILE A 257 12.84 -11.27 -20.27
C ILE A 257 11.77 -10.85 -19.24
N PRO A 258 11.97 -9.76 -18.46
CA PRO A 258 10.91 -9.21 -17.61
C PRO A 258 9.59 -8.94 -18.33
N THR A 259 9.65 -8.37 -19.55
CA THR A 259 8.44 -8.08 -20.34
C THR A 259 7.67 -9.35 -20.72
N LEU A 260 8.38 -10.41 -21.12
CA LEU A 260 7.76 -11.71 -21.40
C LEU A 260 7.15 -12.37 -20.16
N LEU A 261 7.81 -12.23 -19.00
CA LEU A 261 7.27 -12.71 -17.73
C LEU A 261 5.96 -11.99 -17.36
N MET A 262 5.85 -10.70 -17.66
CA MET A 262 4.59 -9.98 -17.51
C MET A 262 3.49 -10.48 -18.45
N CYS A 263 3.81 -10.80 -19.70
CA CYS A 263 2.84 -11.47 -20.58
C CYS A 263 2.34 -12.78 -19.95
N GLY A 264 3.26 -13.59 -19.39
CA GLY A 264 2.92 -14.81 -18.65
C GLY A 264 2.03 -14.53 -17.43
N SER A 265 2.31 -13.46 -16.69
CA SER A 265 1.49 -12.99 -15.56
C SER A 265 0.04 -12.72 -15.98
N ILE A 266 -0.15 -11.98 -17.08
CA ILE A 266 -1.49 -11.67 -17.62
C ILE A 266 -2.22 -12.95 -18.00
N VAL A 267 -1.54 -13.89 -18.68
CA VAL A 267 -2.12 -15.18 -19.04
C VAL A 267 -2.59 -15.93 -17.79
N LEU A 268 -1.77 -16.01 -16.74
CA LEU A 268 -2.13 -16.64 -15.47
C LEU A 268 -3.34 -15.96 -14.79
N LEU A 269 -3.39 -14.63 -14.83
CA LEU A 269 -4.52 -13.87 -14.31
C LEU A 269 -5.83 -14.28 -15.00
N PHE A 270 -5.84 -14.37 -16.33
CA PHE A 270 -7.05 -14.72 -17.09
C PHE A 270 -7.41 -16.20 -17.01
N ILE A 271 -6.44 -17.12 -16.89
CA ILE A 271 -6.73 -18.55 -16.67
C ILE A 271 -7.53 -18.73 -15.37
N GLY A 272 -7.16 -18.02 -14.30
CA GLY A 272 -7.88 -18.07 -13.03
C GLY A 272 -9.22 -17.32 -13.00
N ALA A 273 -9.56 -16.55 -14.05
CA ALA A 273 -10.73 -15.65 -14.04
C ALA A 273 -12.07 -16.35 -13.76
N ARG A 274 -12.23 -17.62 -14.16
CA ARG A 274 -13.43 -18.42 -13.89
C ARG A 274 -13.53 -18.91 -12.45
N ILE A 275 -12.42 -18.94 -11.71
CA ILE A 275 -12.31 -19.45 -10.34
C ILE A 275 -12.45 -18.31 -9.32
N TYR A 276 -12.11 -17.08 -9.70
CA TYR A 276 -12.07 -15.95 -8.78
C TYR A 276 -13.44 -15.49 -8.29
N VAL A 277 -13.48 -15.17 -7.00
CA VAL A 277 -14.59 -14.44 -6.40
C VAL A 277 -14.37 -12.95 -6.62
N HIS A 278 -15.39 -12.32 -7.19
CA HIS A 278 -15.39 -10.91 -7.50
C HIS A 278 -16.20 -10.18 -6.42
N ALA A 279 -15.51 -9.47 -5.54
CA ALA A 279 -16.15 -8.61 -4.55
C ALA A 279 -16.92 -7.49 -5.26
N LYS A 280 -18.15 -7.23 -4.80
CA LYS A 280 -18.95 -6.11 -5.32
C LYS A 280 -18.32 -4.78 -4.87
N PRO A 281 -18.28 -3.75 -5.73
CA PRO A 281 -17.80 -2.42 -5.32
C PRO A 281 -18.67 -1.88 -4.16
N GLN A 282 -18.05 -1.58 -3.01
CA GLN A 282 -18.74 -1.06 -1.81
C GLN A 282 -18.68 0.47 -1.69
N GLY A 283 -18.22 1.16 -2.75
CA GLY A 283 -17.96 2.60 -2.75
C GLY A 283 -16.56 2.93 -2.21
N SER A 284 -16.03 4.09 -2.57
CA SER A 284 -14.66 4.47 -2.20
C SER A 284 -14.60 5.19 -0.84
N MET A 285 -13.59 4.86 -0.02
CA MET A 285 -13.28 5.61 1.20
C MET A 285 -13.02 7.09 0.93
N PHE A 286 -12.45 7.45 -0.22
CA PHE A 286 -12.24 8.86 -0.58
C PHE A 286 -13.56 9.63 -0.72
N THR A 287 -14.59 8.97 -1.24
CA THR A 287 -15.95 9.55 -1.30
C THR A 287 -16.51 9.79 0.10
N TYR A 288 -16.26 8.89 1.06
CA TYR A 288 -16.69 9.10 2.46
C TYR A 288 -15.95 10.27 3.11
N ILE A 289 -14.65 10.39 2.90
CA ILE A 289 -13.86 11.53 3.39
C ILE A 289 -14.44 12.85 2.84
N ALA A 290 -14.68 12.91 1.53
CA ALA A 290 -15.26 14.08 0.89
C ALA A 290 -16.68 14.40 1.41
N GLN A 291 -17.51 13.39 1.60
CA GLN A 291 -18.87 13.54 2.17
C GLN A 291 -18.83 14.16 3.56
N VAL A 292 -17.94 13.69 4.44
CA VAL A 292 -17.82 14.23 5.81
C VAL A 292 -17.39 15.69 5.78
N PHE A 293 -16.41 16.07 4.96
CA PHE A 293 -16.01 17.48 4.83
C PHE A 293 -17.11 18.36 4.28
N VAL A 294 -17.80 17.93 3.22
CA VAL A 294 -18.90 18.68 2.61
C VAL A 294 -20.07 18.83 3.58
N ALA A 295 -20.46 17.76 4.27
CA ALA A 295 -21.55 17.78 5.25
C ALA A 295 -21.19 18.66 6.46
N ALA A 296 -19.97 18.56 6.99
CA ALA A 296 -19.49 19.43 8.07
C ALA A 296 -19.47 20.91 7.65
N HIS A 297 -19.04 21.20 6.42
CA HIS A 297 -19.02 22.56 5.90
C HIS A 297 -20.42 23.14 5.72
N LYS A 298 -21.36 22.36 5.14
CA LYS A 298 -22.77 22.77 5.01
C LYS A 298 -23.43 23.04 6.36
N LYS A 299 -23.06 22.27 7.39
CA LYS A 299 -23.56 22.39 8.76
C LYS A 299 -22.71 23.30 9.66
N ARG A 300 -21.78 24.08 9.10
CA ARG A 300 -20.81 24.87 9.88
C ARG A 300 -21.43 25.89 10.82
N GLN A 301 -22.61 26.43 10.47
CA GLN A 301 -23.32 27.45 11.24
C GLN A 301 -24.12 26.89 12.43
N LEU A 302 -24.25 25.56 12.55
CA LEU A 302 -24.91 24.94 13.70
C LEU A 302 -24.03 25.09 14.95
N LYS A 303 -24.63 25.56 16.05
CA LYS A 303 -23.99 25.55 17.36
C LYS A 303 -24.01 24.12 17.91
N LEU A 304 -22.84 23.60 18.25
CA LEU A 304 -22.73 22.38 19.03
C LEU A 304 -23.07 22.77 20.48
N LEU A 305 -24.19 22.28 21.02
CA LEU A 305 -24.53 22.48 22.42
C LEU A 305 -23.49 21.76 23.30
N ASP A 306 -23.05 22.40 24.38
CA ASP A 306 -21.91 21.96 25.19
C ASP A 306 -22.27 20.82 26.16
N ASP A 307 -21.46 19.74 26.10
CA ASP A 307 -21.00 18.75 27.11
C ASP A 307 -21.84 18.32 28.34
N LYS A 308 -23.12 18.68 28.48
CA LYS A 308 -23.99 18.07 29.50
C LYS A 308 -25.13 17.33 28.81
N GLU A 309 -24.96 16.01 28.74
CA GLU A 309 -25.91 15.04 28.17
C GLU A 309 -26.30 15.35 26.72
N THR A 310 -25.33 15.31 25.80
CA THR A 310 -25.68 15.15 24.38
C THR A 310 -26.29 13.77 24.20
N ASP A 311 -27.61 13.72 24.22
CA ASP A 311 -28.38 12.54 23.93
C ASP A 311 -27.90 11.97 22.59
N ARG A 312 -27.40 10.72 22.59
CA ARG A 312 -26.86 10.06 21.38
C ARG A 312 -27.89 10.04 20.24
N SER A 313 -29.17 10.28 20.56
CA SER A 313 -30.30 10.44 19.65
C SER A 313 -30.14 11.58 18.62
N GLN A 314 -29.31 12.61 18.89
CA GLN A 314 -29.12 13.74 17.95
C GLN A 314 -28.12 13.45 16.82
N PHE A 315 -27.28 12.42 16.97
CA PHE A 315 -26.31 12.02 15.97
C PHE A 315 -26.76 10.80 15.20
N TYR A 316 -26.50 10.78 13.90
CA TYR A 316 -26.80 9.64 13.06
C TYR A 316 -25.80 8.50 13.29
N ASP A 317 -26.21 7.51 14.08
CA ASP A 317 -25.38 6.37 14.48
C ASP A 317 -26.07 5.02 14.20
N PRO A 318 -26.15 4.59 12.93
CA PRO A 318 -26.79 3.32 12.56
C PRO A 318 -25.97 2.12 13.09
N PRO A 319 -26.61 0.97 13.35
CA PRO A 319 -25.89 -0.25 13.68
C PRO A 319 -24.93 -0.63 12.54
N VAL A 320 -23.69 -0.93 12.89
CA VAL A 320 -22.66 -1.35 11.93
C VAL A 320 -23.03 -2.74 11.42
N LYS A 321 -23.22 -2.87 10.09
CA LYS A 321 -23.66 -4.13 9.45
C LYS A 321 -22.53 -5.14 9.27
N ASP A 322 -21.28 -4.73 9.48
CA ASP A 322 -20.09 -5.54 9.24
C ASP A 322 -19.42 -5.89 10.57
N LEU A 323 -19.36 -7.18 10.92
CA LEU A 323 -18.81 -7.69 12.19
C LEU A 323 -17.31 -7.41 12.36
N LEU A 324 -16.61 -7.04 11.28
CA LEU A 324 -15.18 -6.71 11.28
C LEU A 324 -14.87 -5.25 11.65
N VAL A 325 -15.87 -4.37 11.64
CA VAL A 325 -15.69 -2.95 11.93
C VAL A 325 -16.10 -2.68 13.37
N GLN A 326 -15.10 -2.44 14.23
CA GLN A 326 -15.35 -2.03 15.60
C GLN A 326 -15.98 -0.64 15.62
N LYS A 327 -17.12 -0.50 16.29
CA LYS A 327 -17.82 0.78 16.43
C LYS A 327 -16.93 1.76 17.20
N LEU A 328 -16.61 2.89 16.57
CA LEU A 328 -15.77 3.92 17.17
C LEU A 328 -16.59 4.79 18.12
N PRO A 329 -16.09 5.08 19.34
CA PRO A 329 -16.78 5.98 20.26
C PRO A 329 -16.70 7.42 19.75
N LEU A 330 -17.80 8.16 19.93
CA LEU A 330 -17.84 9.59 19.61
C LEU A 330 -16.81 10.34 20.46
N THR A 331 -15.92 11.10 19.80
CA THR A 331 -14.85 11.85 20.46
C THR A 331 -15.03 13.35 20.29
N ASN A 332 -14.73 14.13 21.33
CA ASN A 332 -14.75 15.60 21.29
C ASN A 332 -13.52 16.26 20.64
N GLN A 333 -12.61 15.48 20.06
CA GLN A 333 -11.46 16.02 19.34
C GLN A 333 -11.86 16.33 17.89
N VAL A 334 -11.42 17.48 17.37
CA VAL A 334 -11.82 17.97 16.03
C VAL A 334 -13.35 18.11 15.92
N ARG A 335 -13.98 18.79 16.91
CA ARG A 335 -15.45 18.89 17.07
C ARG A 335 -16.19 19.37 15.83
N PHE A 336 -15.57 20.17 14.95
CA PHE A 336 -16.25 20.67 13.75
C PHE A 336 -16.71 19.55 12.81
N LEU A 337 -16.02 18.40 12.78
CA LEU A 337 -16.41 17.25 11.98
C LEU A 337 -17.66 16.54 12.52
N ASN A 338 -17.94 16.65 13.83
CA ASN A 338 -19.17 16.09 14.43
C ASN A 338 -20.43 16.71 13.83
N LYS A 339 -20.34 17.94 13.33
CA LYS A 339 -21.45 18.61 12.66
C LYS A 339 -21.95 17.84 11.43
N ALA A 340 -21.11 17.03 10.78
CA ALA A 340 -21.52 16.20 9.66
C ALA A 340 -22.53 15.09 10.04
N ALA A 341 -22.55 14.68 11.30
CA ALA A 341 -23.39 13.60 11.81
C ALA A 341 -24.67 14.09 12.53
N ILE A 342 -24.87 15.40 12.69
CA ILE A 342 -26.07 15.96 13.33
C ILE A 342 -27.29 15.72 12.44
N ILE A 343 -28.37 15.18 12.99
CA ILE A 343 -29.64 14.98 12.28
C ILE A 343 -30.37 16.33 12.19
N LEU A 344 -30.80 16.71 10.98
CA LEU A 344 -31.71 17.85 10.75
C LEU A 344 -33.03 17.35 10.18
N ASP A 345 -34.07 18.17 10.29
CA ASP A 345 -35.35 17.92 9.63
C ASP A 345 -35.13 17.67 8.12
N ASN A 346 -35.78 16.63 7.61
CA ASN A 346 -35.66 16.09 6.24
C ASN A 346 -34.34 15.34 5.90
N ASP A 347 -33.46 15.04 6.86
CA ASP A 347 -32.27 14.21 6.58
C ASP A 347 -32.53 12.70 6.61
N LEU A 348 -33.62 12.27 7.24
CA LEU A 348 -34.01 10.88 7.38
C LEU A 348 -35.32 10.60 6.64
N LYS A 349 -35.37 9.45 5.98
CA LYS A 349 -36.60 8.86 5.48
C LYS A 349 -37.40 8.26 6.65
N PRO A 350 -38.70 7.95 6.46
CA PRO A 350 -39.52 7.31 7.49
C PRO A 350 -38.97 5.96 8.00
N ASP A 351 -38.12 5.31 7.21
CA ASP A 351 -37.44 4.04 7.53
C ASP A 351 -36.14 4.21 8.36
N GLY A 352 -35.79 5.43 8.76
CA GLY A 352 -34.54 5.73 9.48
C GLY A 352 -33.28 5.71 8.60
N SER A 353 -33.41 5.54 7.28
CA SER A 353 -32.30 5.64 6.34
C SER A 353 -32.06 7.08 5.90
N ARG A 354 -30.82 7.39 5.50
CA ARG A 354 -30.44 8.75 5.11
C ARG A 354 -31.03 9.12 3.74
N VAL A 355 -31.55 10.33 3.62
CA VAL A 355 -32.00 10.89 2.34
C VAL A 355 -30.81 11.22 1.44
N ASN A 356 -29.75 11.82 1.97
CA ASN A 356 -28.56 12.21 1.20
C ASN A 356 -27.25 12.03 1.99
N LYS A 357 -26.35 11.18 1.45
CA LYS A 357 -25.03 10.89 2.04
C LYS A 357 -24.10 12.12 2.10
N TRP A 358 -24.32 13.14 1.27
CA TRP A 358 -23.55 14.39 1.25
C TRP A 358 -24.07 15.47 2.20
N ARG A 359 -25.21 15.22 2.89
CA ARG A 359 -25.79 16.12 3.90
C ARG A 359 -25.73 15.50 5.30
N LEU A 360 -25.86 14.17 5.41
CA LEU A 360 -25.81 13.43 6.67
C LEU A 360 -24.82 12.25 6.61
N CYS A 361 -23.78 12.30 7.44
CA CYS A 361 -22.77 11.24 7.62
C CYS A 361 -23.05 10.43 8.91
N SER A 362 -22.54 9.20 9.01
CA SER A 362 -22.61 8.47 10.29
C SER A 362 -21.47 8.87 11.23
N VAL A 363 -21.71 8.73 12.53
CA VAL A 363 -20.68 8.88 13.56
C VAL A 363 -19.44 8.04 13.23
N GLN A 364 -19.63 6.78 12.80
CA GLN A 364 -18.54 5.91 12.35
C GLN A 364 -17.67 6.55 11.25
N GLN A 365 -18.27 7.11 10.20
CA GLN A 365 -17.52 7.75 9.09
C GLN A 365 -16.76 8.99 9.56
N VAL A 366 -17.35 9.74 10.50
CA VAL A 366 -16.72 10.93 11.08
C VAL A 366 -15.52 10.55 11.95
N GLU A 367 -15.66 9.54 12.79
CA GLU A 367 -14.57 9.08 13.67
C GLU A 367 -13.44 8.43 12.85
N GLU A 368 -13.75 7.66 11.81
CA GLU A 368 -12.74 7.12 10.88
C GLU A 368 -11.92 8.25 10.22
N LEU A 369 -12.56 9.36 9.79
CA LEU A 369 -11.83 10.50 9.25
C LEU A 369 -10.95 11.19 10.30
N LYS A 370 -11.46 11.37 11.53
CA LYS A 370 -10.66 11.96 12.61
C LYS A 370 -9.42 11.12 12.91
N CYS A 371 -9.55 9.80 12.89
CA CYS A 371 -8.44 8.87 13.03
C CYS A 371 -7.37 9.09 11.94
N VAL A 372 -7.80 9.23 10.68
CA VAL A 372 -6.89 9.53 9.57
C VAL A 372 -6.17 10.87 9.79
N ILE A 373 -6.90 11.94 10.17
CA ILE A 373 -6.32 13.26 10.44
C ILE A 373 -5.29 13.20 11.57
N LYS A 374 -5.58 12.49 12.65
CA LYS A 374 -4.64 12.31 13.79
C LYS A 374 -3.37 11.56 13.42
N THR A 375 -3.42 10.73 12.37
CA THR A 375 -2.27 9.96 11.90
C THR A 375 -1.40 10.77 10.92
N MET A 376 -1.90 11.87 10.35
CA MET A 376 -1.16 12.72 9.40
C MET A 376 0.17 13.26 9.95
N PRO A 377 0.28 13.75 11.19
CA PRO A 377 1.56 14.24 11.72
C PRO A 377 2.63 13.15 11.78
N ILE A 378 2.24 11.92 12.12
CA ILE A 378 3.15 10.76 12.15
C ILE A 378 3.67 10.49 10.73
N TRP A 379 2.78 10.47 9.74
CA TRP A 379 3.16 10.33 8.33
C TRP A 379 4.07 11.46 7.84
N ALA A 380 3.78 12.71 8.22
CA ALA A 380 4.59 13.87 7.86
C ALA A 380 6.01 13.76 8.42
N SER A 381 6.17 13.31 9.67
CA SER A 381 7.49 13.09 10.29
C SER A 381 8.33 12.03 9.58
N ALA A 382 7.69 11.04 8.94
CA ALA A 382 8.38 9.97 8.23
C ALA A 382 8.88 10.37 6.83
N ILE A 383 8.43 11.50 6.26
CA ILE A 383 8.79 11.95 4.91
C ILE A 383 10.32 12.10 4.75
N VAL A 384 11.00 12.65 5.76
CA VAL A 384 12.45 12.84 5.74
C VAL A 384 13.17 11.50 5.67
N SER A 385 12.74 10.52 6.46
CA SER A 385 13.32 9.17 6.46
C SER A 385 13.04 8.43 5.15
N PHE A 386 11.84 8.56 4.57
CA PHE A 386 11.54 7.99 3.26
C PHE A 386 12.42 8.59 2.16
N THR A 387 12.68 9.90 2.21
CA THR A 387 13.59 10.57 1.27
C THR A 387 14.99 9.98 1.34
N ALA A 388 15.55 9.82 2.54
CA ALA A 388 16.86 9.17 2.74
C ALA A 388 16.88 7.73 2.20
N MET A 389 15.81 6.97 2.44
CA MET A 389 15.68 5.60 1.93
C MET A 389 15.64 5.55 0.39
N THR A 390 14.90 6.45 -0.26
CA THR A 390 14.83 6.49 -1.73
C THR A 390 16.15 6.83 -2.40
N GLN A 391 17.04 7.57 -1.73
CA GLN A 391 18.36 7.91 -2.27
C GLN A 391 19.29 6.70 -2.39
N GLN A 392 19.08 5.64 -1.61
CA GLN A 392 19.90 4.41 -1.68
C GLN A 392 19.84 3.74 -3.07
N GLY A 393 18.68 3.79 -3.74
CA GLY A 393 18.52 3.18 -5.07
C GLY A 393 19.28 3.90 -6.19
N THR A 394 19.66 5.17 -5.99
CA THR A 394 20.22 6.02 -7.05
C THR A 394 21.64 6.43 -6.72
N PHE A 395 21.85 7.02 -5.54
CA PHE A 395 23.14 7.58 -5.14
C PHE A 395 24.15 6.47 -4.82
N THR A 396 23.75 5.43 -4.09
CA THR A 396 24.63 4.28 -3.79
C THR A 396 25.05 3.57 -5.07
N VAL A 397 24.14 3.38 -6.03
CA VAL A 397 24.46 2.78 -7.34
C VAL A 397 25.47 3.65 -8.09
N SER A 398 25.32 4.97 -8.05
CA SER A 398 26.24 5.86 -8.75
C SER A 398 27.59 6.03 -8.08
N GLN A 399 27.66 5.89 -6.75
CA GLN A 399 28.94 5.70 -6.07
C GLN A 399 29.57 4.37 -6.48
N ALA A 400 28.80 3.28 -6.54
CA ALA A 400 29.27 1.97 -6.95
C ALA A 400 29.90 1.96 -8.34
N LEU A 401 29.37 2.76 -9.28
CA LEU A 401 29.93 2.95 -10.61
C LEU A 401 31.36 3.52 -10.61
N ARG A 402 31.79 4.18 -9.52
CA ARG A 402 33.14 4.74 -9.36
C ARG A 402 34.06 3.91 -8.46
N LEU A 403 33.52 2.90 -7.78
CA LEU A 403 34.27 2.02 -6.88
C LEU A 403 34.84 0.82 -7.66
N ASN A 404 35.94 0.25 -7.15
CA ASN A 404 36.42 -1.03 -7.65
C ASN A 404 35.51 -2.16 -7.13
N ARG A 405 34.80 -2.83 -8.06
CA ARG A 405 33.83 -3.89 -7.76
C ARG A 405 34.32 -5.29 -8.15
N HIS A 406 35.63 -5.46 -8.37
CA HIS A 406 36.21 -6.76 -8.72
C HIS A 406 36.26 -7.70 -7.51
N LEU A 407 35.68 -8.89 -7.68
CA LEU A 407 35.77 -10.01 -6.75
C LEU A 407 36.70 -11.06 -7.37
N GLY A 408 38.00 -10.92 -7.11
CA GLY A 408 39.05 -11.67 -7.80
C GLY A 408 39.33 -11.13 -9.21
N GLN A 409 39.98 -11.94 -10.06
CA GLN A 409 40.45 -11.47 -11.38
C GLN A 409 39.39 -11.56 -12.49
N LYS A 410 38.34 -12.37 -12.34
CA LYS A 410 37.41 -12.72 -13.44
C LYS A 410 35.98 -12.22 -13.26
N PHE A 411 35.62 -11.71 -12.09
CA PHE A 411 34.23 -11.32 -11.78
C PHE A 411 34.17 -9.90 -11.25
N GLU A 412 33.32 -9.08 -11.87
CA GLU A 412 33.01 -7.73 -11.41
C GLU A 412 31.53 -7.66 -11.05
N ILE A 413 31.24 -7.29 -9.80
CA ILE A 413 29.88 -7.22 -9.27
C ILE A 413 29.14 -6.03 -9.92
N PRO A 414 27.95 -6.22 -10.53
CA PRO A 414 27.16 -5.12 -11.08
C PRO A 414 26.82 -4.01 -10.07
N ALA A 415 26.70 -2.76 -10.51
CA ALA A 415 26.55 -1.63 -9.60
C ALA A 415 25.16 -1.63 -8.96
N GLY A 416 24.13 -1.98 -9.75
CA GLY A 416 22.75 -2.14 -9.28
C GLY A 416 22.56 -3.28 -8.28
N SER A 417 23.49 -4.24 -8.16
CA SER A 417 23.34 -5.38 -7.25
C SER A 417 23.80 -5.08 -5.82
N LEU A 418 24.35 -3.89 -5.53
CA LEU A 418 24.79 -3.56 -4.16
C LEU A 418 23.64 -3.55 -3.13
N ILE A 419 22.39 -3.40 -3.57
CA ILE A 419 21.21 -3.49 -2.70
C ILE A 419 21.10 -4.86 -2.01
N VAL A 420 21.72 -5.91 -2.57
CA VAL A 420 21.77 -7.25 -1.97
C VAL A 420 22.39 -7.22 -0.57
N PHE A 421 23.39 -6.37 -0.31
CA PHE A 421 23.97 -6.25 1.03
C PHE A 421 22.95 -5.74 2.05
N SER A 422 22.11 -4.77 1.68
CA SER A 422 21.01 -4.30 2.51
C SER A 422 19.97 -5.40 2.75
N LEU A 423 19.63 -6.19 1.72
CA LEU A 423 18.70 -7.32 1.84
C LEU A 423 19.24 -8.41 2.78
N ILE A 424 20.52 -8.77 2.66
CA ILE A 424 21.18 -9.73 3.56
C ILE A 424 21.20 -9.18 4.99
N THR A 425 21.52 -7.90 5.17
CA THR A 425 21.54 -7.26 6.49
C THR A 425 20.17 -7.34 7.16
N ILE A 426 19.10 -7.01 6.43
CA ILE A 426 17.72 -7.14 6.92
C ILE A 426 17.39 -8.61 7.22
N GLY A 427 17.78 -9.53 6.33
CA GLY A 427 17.55 -10.96 6.49
C GLY A 427 18.23 -11.58 7.71
N ILE A 428 19.40 -11.05 8.12
CA ILE A 428 20.12 -11.45 9.33
C ILE A 428 19.54 -10.74 10.56
N PHE A 429 19.29 -9.44 10.46
CA PHE A 429 18.84 -8.62 11.59
C PHE A 429 17.43 -9.00 12.04
N LEU A 430 16.53 -9.34 11.13
CA LEU A 430 15.13 -9.61 11.46
C LEU A 430 14.96 -10.83 12.40
N PRO A 431 15.59 -12.01 12.14
CA PRO A 431 15.59 -13.11 13.10
C PRO A 431 16.21 -12.74 14.45
N ILE A 432 17.31 -11.97 14.46
CA ILE A 432 17.96 -11.52 15.70
C ILE A 432 17.00 -10.61 16.49
N TYR A 433 16.36 -9.67 15.81
CA TYR A 433 15.38 -8.78 16.42
C TYR A 433 14.22 -9.58 17.05
N ASP A 434 13.60 -10.47 16.28
CA ASP A 434 12.42 -11.21 16.72
C ASP A 434 12.70 -12.29 17.78
N ARG A 435 13.86 -12.96 17.69
CA ARG A 435 14.19 -14.09 18.58
C ARG A 435 15.04 -13.72 19.78
N VAL A 436 15.80 -12.63 19.70
CA VAL A 436 16.72 -12.21 20.77
C VAL A 436 16.25 -10.90 21.40
N LEU A 437 16.10 -9.83 20.61
CA LEU A 437 15.79 -8.51 21.16
C LEU A 437 14.36 -8.42 21.69
N VAL A 438 13.35 -8.89 20.94
CA VAL A 438 11.94 -8.79 21.37
C VAL A 438 11.70 -9.55 22.69
N PRO A 439 12.14 -10.81 22.87
CA PRO A 439 11.99 -11.49 24.16
C PRO A 439 12.76 -10.81 25.30
N ALA A 440 13.96 -10.29 25.03
CA ALA A 440 14.74 -9.55 26.04
C ALA A 440 14.04 -8.26 26.46
N LEU A 441 13.57 -7.46 25.49
CA LEU A 441 12.83 -6.23 25.74
C LEU A 441 11.50 -6.50 26.44
N ARG A 442 10.79 -7.58 26.08
CA ARG A 442 9.54 -7.99 26.74
C ARG A 442 9.74 -8.27 28.23
N LYS A 443 10.88 -8.83 28.64
CA LYS A 443 11.20 -9.02 30.06
C LYS A 443 11.34 -7.69 30.81
N ILE A 444 11.81 -6.64 30.13
CA ILE A 444 12.06 -5.32 30.72
C ILE A 444 10.79 -4.45 30.71
N THR A 445 10.14 -4.34 29.55
CA THR A 445 9.02 -3.40 29.33
C THR A 445 7.67 -3.99 29.67
N LYS A 446 7.56 -5.32 29.81
CA LYS A 446 6.31 -6.07 29.97
C LYS A 446 5.30 -5.89 28.82
N ASP A 447 5.72 -5.30 27.71
CA ASP A 447 4.92 -5.18 26.48
C ASP A 447 5.05 -6.46 25.65
N GLU A 448 3.96 -6.98 25.08
CA GLU A 448 3.97 -8.16 24.22
C GLU A 448 4.90 -7.99 23.00
N GLY A 449 5.02 -6.76 22.50
CA GLY A 449 5.93 -6.40 21.41
C GLY A 449 7.36 -6.07 21.85
N GLY A 450 7.69 -6.13 23.14
CA GLY A 450 8.98 -5.66 23.66
C GLY A 450 9.12 -4.13 23.69
N ILE A 451 8.77 -3.42 22.63
CA ILE A 451 8.62 -1.95 22.62
C ILE A 451 7.42 -1.57 21.75
N THR A 452 6.82 -0.41 22.06
CA THR A 452 5.65 0.08 21.35
C THR A 452 5.95 0.35 19.88
N ILE A 453 4.92 0.29 19.02
CA ILE A 453 5.05 0.56 17.58
C ILE A 453 5.61 1.96 17.33
N LEU A 454 5.14 2.96 18.08
CA LEU A 454 5.58 4.34 17.93
C LEU A 454 7.07 4.50 18.32
N GLN A 455 7.54 3.79 19.34
CA GLN A 455 8.97 3.75 19.69
C GLN A 455 9.80 3.10 18.58
N ARG A 456 9.33 2.00 17.97
CA ARG A 456 10.02 1.37 16.84
C ARG A 456 10.16 2.33 15.66
N ILE A 457 9.08 3.04 15.32
CA ILE A 457 9.08 4.07 14.26
C ILE A 457 10.08 5.18 14.62
N GLY A 458 10.00 5.74 15.83
CA GLY A 458 10.91 6.80 16.28
C GLY A 458 12.38 6.39 16.24
N ILE A 459 12.72 5.19 16.70
CA ILE A 459 14.08 4.64 16.64
C ILE A 459 14.54 4.52 15.18
N GLY A 460 13.70 4.00 14.30
CA GLY A 460 14.00 3.90 12.87
C GLY A 460 14.28 5.26 12.23
N ILE A 461 13.44 6.26 12.52
CA ILE A 461 13.63 7.64 12.04
C ILE A 461 14.97 8.20 12.52
N VAL A 462 15.36 7.97 13.78
CA VAL A 462 16.64 8.44 14.33
C VAL A 462 17.84 7.78 13.63
N PHE A 463 17.79 6.47 13.36
CA PHE A 463 18.88 5.78 12.64
C PHE A 463 18.95 6.15 11.16
N LEU A 464 17.83 6.49 10.53
CA LEU A 464 17.75 6.90 9.13
C LEU A 464 18.10 8.38 8.93
N SER A 465 17.88 9.22 9.94
CA SER A 465 18.34 10.60 9.93
C SER A 465 19.86 10.58 9.81
N PRO A 466 20.44 11.21 8.77
CA PRO A 466 21.88 11.38 8.73
C PRO A 466 22.26 12.09 10.02
N GLY A 467 23.02 11.40 10.88
CA GLY A 467 23.72 12.05 11.97
C GLY A 467 24.40 13.28 11.38
N ASN A 468 24.36 14.38 12.12
CA ASN A 468 24.95 15.68 11.80
C ASN A 468 26.50 15.57 11.73
N GLY A 469 27.00 14.63 10.91
CA GLY A 469 28.38 14.45 10.53
C GLY A 469 28.67 15.51 9.50
N ARG A 470 29.09 16.66 10.00
CA ARG A 470 29.71 17.75 9.27
C ARG A 470 30.96 17.22 8.58
N SER A 471 30.81 16.50 7.48
CA SER A 471 31.89 16.21 6.55
C SER A 471 32.19 17.51 5.81
N ARG A 472 33.03 18.35 6.45
CA ARG A 472 33.82 19.35 5.72
C ARG A 472 34.65 18.57 4.70
N PHE A 473 34.22 18.59 3.45
CA PHE A 473 35.13 18.31 2.35
C PHE A 473 36.07 19.52 2.27
N HIS A 474 37.31 19.30 2.66
CA HIS A 474 38.46 20.11 2.25
C HIS A 474 39.16 19.40 1.10
#